data_AF-A0A4P9X0M9-F1
#
_entry.id   AF-A0A4P9X0M9-F1
#
_cell.length_a   1.000
_cell.length_b   1.000
_cell.length_c   1.000
_cell.angle_alpha   90.00
_cell.angle_beta   90.00
_cell.angle_gamma   90.00
#
_symmetry.space_group_name_H-M   'P 1'
#
loop_
_entity.id
_entity.type
_entity.pdbx_description
1 polymer ?
#
loop_
_entity_poly.entity_id
_entity_poly.type
_entity_poly.pdbx_seq_one_letter_code
_entity_poly.pdbx_strand_id
1 'polypeptide(L)'
;PIIMVCNGTGIAPFRQFWQLAASGAIPRRRMVLFFGCRAPYEELHVQEVRQLQSRRLLEYYVAYSRSGYQPCRIQEKMVEHGSRVWELIKSGGLVYVCGGTRMEAGVRDALRDIVERHG
;
A
#
# COMPACT_ATOMS: atom_id res chain seq x y z
N PRO A 1 3.52 -0.53 13.05
CA PRO A 1 2.66 -0.89 11.89
C PRO A 1 3.49 -1.17 10.64
N ILE A 2 2.89 -1.70 9.56
CA ILE A 2 3.56 -1.92 8.29
C ILE A 2 2.75 -1.25 7.17
N ILE A 3 3.40 -0.37 6.41
CA ILE A 3 2.86 0.28 5.22
C ILE A 3 3.59 -0.32 4.02
N MET A 4 2.85 -0.96 3.12
CA MET A 4 3.37 -1.63 1.93
C MET A 4 2.91 -0.85 0.71
N VAL A 5 3.83 -0.54 -0.19
CA VAL A 5 3.57 0.25 -1.39
C VAL A 5 4.17 -0.46 -2.59
N CYS A 6 3.34 -0.91 -3.52
CA CYS A 6 3.83 -1.57 -4.73
C CYS A 6 2.94 -1.35 -5.95
N ASN A 7 3.48 -1.70 -7.11
CA ASN A 7 2.72 -1.82 -8.34
C ASN A 7 2.92 -3.17 -9.02
N GLY A 8 1.87 -3.69 -9.64
CA GLY A 8 1.90 -4.95 -10.39
C GLY A 8 2.56 -6.09 -9.59
N THR A 9 3.55 -6.75 -10.18
CA THR A 9 4.26 -7.89 -9.59
C THR A 9 5.02 -7.56 -8.30
N GLY A 10 5.23 -6.28 -7.97
CA GLY A 10 5.83 -5.85 -6.71
C GLY A 10 5.02 -6.23 -5.46
N ILE A 11 3.79 -6.75 -5.61
CA ILE A 11 3.00 -7.33 -4.51
C ILE A 11 3.56 -8.65 -3.97
N ALA A 12 4.39 -9.36 -4.74
CA ALA A 12 4.92 -10.67 -4.38
C ALA A 12 5.56 -10.76 -2.97
N PRO A 13 6.51 -9.89 -2.56
CA PRO A 13 7.07 -9.94 -1.21
C PRO A 13 6.04 -9.63 -0.12
N PHE A 14 5.09 -8.76 -0.39
CA PHE A 14 4.05 -8.39 0.58
C PHE A 14 3.05 -9.51 0.79
N ARG A 15 2.79 -10.30 -0.25
CA ARG A 15 2.02 -11.52 -0.12
C ARG A 15 2.63 -12.49 0.89
N GLN A 16 3.95 -12.61 0.87
CA GLN A 16 4.65 -13.43 1.85
C GLN A 16 4.50 -12.87 3.28
N PHE A 17 4.43 -11.56 3.48
CA PHE A 17 4.28 -10.96 4.82
C PHE A 17 3.00 -11.41 5.52
N TRP A 18 1.84 -11.32 4.86
CA TRP A 18 0.59 -11.73 5.49
C TRP A 18 0.45 -13.25 5.60
N GLN A 19 1.12 -14.02 4.73
CA GLN A 19 1.20 -15.48 4.85
C GLN A 19 2.03 -15.90 6.08
N LEU A 20 3.18 -15.27 6.30
CA LEU A 20 3.99 -15.47 7.50
C LEU A 20 3.26 -15.02 8.77
N ALA A 21 2.49 -13.92 8.70
CA ALA A 21 1.67 -13.48 9.82
C ALA A 21 0.50 -14.44 10.10
N ALA A 22 -0.05 -15.08 9.06
CA ALA A 22 -1.10 -16.08 9.18
C ALA A 22 -0.58 -17.40 9.76
N SER A 23 0.65 -17.82 9.41
CA SER A 23 1.29 -19.01 9.96
C SER A 23 1.83 -18.83 11.39
N GLY A 24 1.89 -17.59 11.89
CA GLY A 24 2.47 -17.27 13.19
C GLY A 24 3.99 -17.17 13.18
N ALA A 25 4.63 -17.26 12.01
CA ALA A 25 6.08 -17.10 11.86
C ALA A 25 6.55 -15.67 12.16
N ILE A 26 5.67 -14.67 12.01
CA ILE A 26 5.91 -13.30 12.44
C ILE A 26 4.74 -12.76 13.28
N PRO A 27 4.98 -11.80 14.19
CA PRO A 27 3.91 -11.16 14.96
C PRO A 27 2.90 -10.47 14.03
N ARG A 28 1.61 -10.58 14.39
CA ARG A 28 0.57 -9.82 13.70
C ARG A 28 0.79 -8.33 13.95
N ARG A 29 0.86 -7.56 12.86
CA ARG A 29 0.95 -6.10 12.89
C ARG A 29 -0.21 -5.52 12.10
N ARG A 30 -0.59 -4.27 12.41
CA ARG A 30 -1.46 -3.48 11.52
C ARG A 30 -0.75 -3.35 10.17
N MET A 31 -1.40 -3.81 9.10
CA MET A 31 -0.88 -3.80 7.73
C MET A 31 -1.76 -2.92 6.86
N VAL A 32 -1.12 -2.05 6.08
CA VAL A 32 -1.75 -1.24 5.05
C VAL A 32 -1.04 -1.50 3.73
N LEU A 33 -1.80 -1.74 2.67
CA LEU A 33 -1.29 -1.95 1.32
C LEU A 33 -1.84 -0.86 0.39
N PHE A 34 -0.92 -0.10 -0.19
CA PHE A 34 -1.16 0.70 -1.38
C PHE A 34 -0.70 -0.10 -2.59
N PHE A 35 -1.62 -0.38 -3.52
CA PHE A 35 -1.37 -1.16 -4.73
C PHE A 35 -1.67 -0.34 -5.98
N GLY A 36 -0.74 -0.32 -6.93
CA GLY A 36 -0.89 0.34 -8.22
C GLY A 36 -1.00 -0.65 -9.38
N CYS A 37 -1.99 -0.48 -10.25
CA CYS A 37 -2.05 -1.15 -11.56
C CYS A 37 -2.64 -0.21 -12.61
N ARG A 38 -2.78 -0.63 -13.87
CA ARG A 38 -3.34 0.26 -14.89
C ARG A 38 -4.85 0.31 -14.82
N ALA A 39 -5.50 -0.83 -14.58
CA ALA A 39 -6.95 -0.97 -14.57
C ALA A 39 -7.41 -2.06 -13.58
N PRO A 40 -8.69 -2.08 -13.16
CA PRO A 40 -9.21 -3.06 -12.19
C PRO A 40 -8.96 -4.53 -12.55
N TYR A 41 -9.01 -4.88 -13.84
CA TYR A 41 -8.78 -6.25 -14.29
C TYR A 41 -7.30 -6.69 -14.22
N GLU A 42 -6.37 -5.77 -13.94
CA GLU A 42 -4.95 -6.08 -13.72
C GLU A 42 -4.60 -6.17 -12.22
N GLU A 43 -5.59 -6.09 -11.31
CA GLU A 43 -5.32 -6.31 -9.89
C GLU A 43 -4.88 -7.75 -9.64
N LEU A 44 -3.76 -7.90 -8.90
CA LEU A 44 -3.20 -9.19 -8.54
C LEU A 44 -3.65 -9.60 -7.15
N HIS A 45 -3.90 -10.89 -6.95
CA HIS A 45 -4.30 -11.47 -5.65
C HIS A 45 -5.55 -10.86 -5.01
N VAL A 46 -6.49 -10.35 -5.82
CA VAL A 46 -7.71 -9.66 -5.36
C VAL A 46 -8.48 -10.48 -4.32
N GLN A 47 -8.72 -11.76 -4.58
CA GLN A 47 -9.48 -12.61 -3.65
C GLN A 47 -8.83 -12.68 -2.26
N GLU A 48 -7.52 -12.88 -2.20
CA GLU A 48 -6.76 -12.97 -0.96
C GLU A 48 -6.74 -11.63 -0.22
N VAL A 49 -6.47 -10.54 -0.93
CA VAL A 49 -6.44 -9.18 -0.37
C VAL A 49 -7.82 -8.76 0.17
N ARG A 50 -8.90 -9.05 -0.56
CA ARG A 50 -10.28 -8.76 -0.13
C ARG A 50 -10.70 -9.60 1.07
N GLN A 51 -10.26 -10.86 1.15
CA GLN A 51 -10.48 -11.71 2.32
C GLN A 51 -9.75 -11.18 3.56
N LEU A 52 -8.52 -10.68 3.40
CA LEU A 52 -7.80 -10.04 4.51
C LEU A 52 -8.47 -8.73 4.94
N GLN A 53 -8.97 -7.95 3.98
CA GLN A 53 -9.72 -6.72 4.24
C GLN A 53 -11.01 -6.98 5.01
N SER A 54 -11.80 -7.99 4.63
CA SER A 54 -13.06 -8.33 5.33
C SER A 54 -12.81 -8.80 6.77
N ARG A 55 -11.66 -9.42 7.03
CA ARG A 55 -11.21 -9.83 8.37
C ARG A 55 -10.53 -8.71 9.16
N ARG A 56 -10.45 -7.49 8.62
CA ARG A 56 -9.73 -6.34 9.20
C ARG A 56 -8.24 -6.63 9.49
N LEU A 57 -7.64 -7.53 8.71
CA LEU A 57 -6.22 -7.88 8.81
C LEU A 57 -5.35 -7.00 7.89
N LEU A 58 -5.95 -6.37 6.88
CA LEU A 58 -5.27 -5.54 5.89
C LEU A 58 -6.16 -4.36 5.49
N GLU A 59 -5.65 -3.13 5.62
CA GLU A 59 -6.23 -1.98 4.92
C GLU A 59 -5.70 -1.98 3.48
N TYR A 60 -6.59 -1.86 2.50
CA TYR A 60 -6.24 -1.98 1.08
C TYR A 60 -6.71 -0.77 0.29
N TYR A 61 -5.76 -0.06 -0.30
CA TYR A 61 -5.96 1.09 -1.16
C TYR A 61 -5.40 0.79 -2.54
N VAL A 62 -6.21 0.97 -3.58
CA VAL A 62 -5.83 0.68 -4.96
C VAL A 62 -5.84 1.94 -5.81
N ALA A 63 -4.80 2.11 -6.62
CA ALA A 63 -4.64 3.20 -7.57
C ALA A 63 -4.58 2.66 -9.00
N TYR A 64 -5.46 3.15 -9.86
CA TYR A 64 -5.54 2.74 -11.26
C TYR A 64 -5.00 3.85 -12.17
N SER A 65 -3.83 3.63 -12.77
CA SER A 65 -3.16 4.69 -13.55
C SER A 65 -3.79 4.94 -14.93
N ARG A 66 -4.69 4.07 -15.39
CA ARG A 66 -5.35 4.15 -16.71
C ARG A 66 -6.86 3.87 -16.63
N SER A 67 -7.50 4.02 -15.46
CA SER A 67 -8.96 3.87 -15.36
C SER A 67 -9.69 5.13 -15.81
N GLY A 68 -10.20 5.11 -17.06
CA GLY A 68 -11.20 6.05 -17.56
C GLY A 68 -10.96 7.52 -17.16
N TYR A 69 -11.99 8.14 -16.57
CA TYR A 69 -12.08 9.59 -16.34
C TYR A 69 -11.18 10.15 -15.23
N GLN A 70 -10.68 9.32 -14.32
CA GLN A 70 -9.85 9.78 -13.19
C GLN A 70 -8.68 8.80 -12.94
N PRO A 71 -7.62 8.86 -13.77
CA PRO A 71 -6.42 8.10 -13.51
C PRO A 71 -5.78 8.55 -12.19
N CYS A 72 -5.37 7.59 -11.37
CA CYS A 72 -4.74 7.84 -10.09
C CYS A 72 -3.44 7.04 -10.00
N ARG A 73 -2.34 7.73 -9.68
CA ARG A 73 -1.06 7.10 -9.36
C ARG A 73 -0.98 6.77 -7.88
N ILE A 74 -0.14 5.80 -7.54
CA ILE A 74 -0.03 5.31 -6.17
C ILE A 74 0.37 6.41 -5.17
N GLN A 75 1.25 7.33 -5.58
CA GLN A 75 1.67 8.47 -4.76
C GLN A 75 0.52 9.45 -4.49
N GLU A 76 -0.39 9.64 -5.45
CA GLU A 76 -1.58 10.49 -5.29
C GLU A 76 -2.55 9.82 -4.29
N LYS A 77 -2.74 8.50 -4.41
CA LYS A 77 -3.53 7.70 -3.46
C LYS A 77 -2.95 7.73 -2.04
N MET A 78 -1.62 7.75 -1.90
CA MET A 78 -0.98 7.90 -0.59
C MET A 78 -1.26 9.26 0.04
N VAL A 79 -1.18 10.35 -0.74
CA VAL A 79 -1.48 11.71 -0.27
C VAL A 79 -2.97 11.85 0.09
N GLU A 80 -3.88 11.25 -0.68
CA GLU A 80 -5.32 11.18 -0.36
C GLU A 80 -5.57 10.57 1.03
N HIS A 81 -4.79 9.55 1.39
CA HIS A 81 -4.82 8.92 2.71
C HIS A 81 -3.71 9.41 3.65
N GLY A 82 -3.21 10.63 3.44
CA GLY A 82 -2.02 11.16 4.12
C GLY A 82 -2.14 11.19 5.64
N SER A 83 -3.29 11.56 6.18
CA SER A 83 -3.54 11.57 7.62
C SER A 83 -3.38 10.17 8.24
N ARG A 84 -3.88 9.13 7.56
CA ARG A 84 -3.75 7.74 7.97
C ARG A 84 -2.31 7.26 7.88
N VAL A 85 -1.62 7.58 6.78
CA VAL A 85 -0.19 7.27 6.59
C VAL A 85 0.64 7.90 7.71
N TRP A 86 0.38 9.17 8.04
CA TRP A 86 1.08 9.88 9.11
C TRP A 86 0.83 9.26 10.49
N GLU A 87 -0.40 8.91 10.84
CA GLU A 87 -0.71 8.21 12.10
C GLU A 87 0.12 6.93 12.25
N LEU A 88 0.21 6.14 11.18
CA LEU A 88 0.96 4.89 11.16
C LEU A 88 2.46 5.14 11.33
N ILE A 89 3.02 6.13 10.63
CA ILE A 89 4.44 6.51 10.77
C ILE A 89 4.74 7.00 12.20
N LYS A 90 3.92 7.91 12.74
CA LYS A 90 4.07 8.46 14.08
C LYS A 90 4.04 7.38 15.17
N SER A 91 3.31 6.29 14.94
CA SER A 91 3.28 5.11 15.83
C SER A 91 4.44 4.10 15.64
N GLY A 92 5.53 4.50 14.97
CA GLY A 92 6.65 3.61 14.66
C GLY A 92 6.38 2.65 13.50
N GLY A 93 5.59 3.10 12.51
CA GLY A 93 5.31 2.35 11.29
C GLY A 93 6.53 2.23 10.38
N LEU A 94 6.69 1.06 9.75
CA LEU A 94 7.72 0.83 8.73
C LEU A 94 7.09 0.91 7.34
N VAL A 95 7.72 1.65 6.43
CA VAL A 95 7.31 1.74 5.03
C VAL A 95 8.19 0.83 4.17
N TYR A 96 7.55 -0.04 3.40
CA TYR A 96 8.20 -0.91 2.43
C TYR A 96 7.70 -0.56 1.04
N VAL A 97 8.63 -0.39 0.10
CA VAL A 97 8.34 -0.04 -1.29
C VAL A 97 8.91 -1.12 -2.20
N CYS A 98 8.10 -1.65 -3.11
CA CYS A 98 8.54 -2.65 -4.09
C CYS A 98 7.93 -2.39 -5.46
N GLY A 99 8.78 -2.17 -6.47
CA GLY A 99 8.35 -1.94 -7.85
C GLY A 99 9.34 -1.09 -8.62
N GLY A 100 8.86 -0.32 -9.60
CA GLY A 100 9.73 0.48 -10.48
C GLY A 100 10.35 1.71 -9.81
N THR A 101 11.56 2.10 -10.24
CA THR A 101 12.33 3.25 -9.69
C THR A 101 11.59 4.58 -9.77
N ARG A 102 10.83 4.83 -10.84
CA ARG A 102 9.98 6.04 -10.95
C ARG A 102 8.85 6.07 -9.90
N MET A 103 8.33 4.89 -9.53
CA MET A 103 7.31 4.78 -8.51
C MET A 103 7.92 5.03 -7.13
N GLU A 104 9.09 4.46 -6.85
CA GLU A 104 9.83 4.72 -5.60
C GLU A 104 10.09 6.22 -5.37
N ALA A 105 10.58 6.94 -6.39
CA ALA A 105 10.80 8.39 -6.30
C ALA A 105 9.50 9.14 -5.96
N GLY A 106 8.39 8.81 -6.66
CA GLY A 106 7.09 9.42 -6.38
C GLY A 106 6.55 9.12 -4.98
N VAL A 107 6.80 7.91 -4.46
CA VAL A 107 6.43 7.54 -3.08
C VAL A 107 7.22 8.36 -2.06
N ARG A 108 8.52 8.57 -2.29
CA ARG A 108 9.35 9.39 -1.40
C ARG A 108 8.86 10.84 -1.37
N ASP A 109 8.48 11.39 -2.51
CA ASP A 109 7.94 12.75 -2.59
C ASP A 109 6.57 12.84 -1.90
N ALA A 110 5.68 11.87 -2.12
CA ALA A 110 4.41 11.81 -1.39
C ALA A 110 4.58 11.70 0.13
N LEU A 111 5.57 10.93 0.61
CA LEU A 111 5.86 10.86 2.05
C LEU A 111 6.30 12.22 2.60
N ARG A 112 7.10 12.99 1.86
CA ARG A 112 7.49 14.35 2.24
C ARG A 112 6.24 15.24 2.37
N ASP A 113 5.39 15.25 1.34
CA ASP A 113 4.15 16.03 1.33
C ASP A 113 3.23 15.66 2.51
N ILE A 114 3.14 14.37 2.84
CA ILE A 114 2.32 13.87 3.95
C ILE A 114 2.87 14.37 5.29
N VAL A 115 4.19 14.32 5.48
CA VAL A 115 4.84 14.83 6.70
C VAL A 115 4.62 16.34 6.82
N GLU A 116 4.77 17.09 5.74
CA GLU A 116 4.57 18.55 5.75
C GLU A 116 3.11 18.95 6.07
N ARG A 117 2.12 18.17 5.62
CA ARG A 117 0.70 18.49 5.81
C ARG A 117 0.11 18.01 7.13
N HIS A 118 0.62 16.91 7.69
CA HIS A 118 0.00 16.23 8.83
C HIS A 118 0.89 16.14 10.08
N GLY A 119 2.19 16.42 9.94
CA GLY A 119 3.20 16.40 11.00
C GLY A 119 3.05 17.50 12.03
#